data_AF-A0A6A7YYD8-F1
#
_entry.id   AF-A0A6A7YYD8-F1
#
_cell.length_a   1.000
_cell.length_b   1.000
_cell.length_c   1.000
_cell.angle_alpha   90.00
_cell.angle_beta   90.00
_cell.angle_gamma   90.00
#
_symmetry.space_group_name_H-M   'P 1'
#
loop_
_entity.id
_entity.type
_entity.pdbx_description
1 polymer ?
#
loop_
_entity_poly.entity_id
_entity_poly.type
_entity_poly.pdbx_seq_one_letter_code
_entity_poly.pdbx_strand_id
1 'polypeptide(L)'
;MVEPKISAQAQRKIEIMLIKWAGKLTWDALVAKVELELAIKTTRQTLYTYMGISTSFKNKKAQLRGLSPSFYTRITASDVKLDKQIEHLKAEVEVLKKNNAEQLRMIERMHFECE
;
A
#
# COMPACT_ATOMS: atom_id res chain seq x y z
N MET A 1 -16.97 -17.23 -25.38
CA MET A 1 -16.80 -16.77 -23.98
C MET A 1 -16.18 -15.39 -24.04
N VAL A 2 -16.77 -14.36 -23.41
CA VAL A 2 -16.25 -12.98 -23.49
C VAL A 2 -14.98 -12.92 -22.66
N GLU A 3 -13.85 -12.54 -23.29
CA GLU A 3 -12.60 -12.33 -22.57
C GLU A 3 -12.81 -11.23 -21.51
N PRO A 4 -12.46 -11.49 -20.24
CA PRO A 4 -12.59 -10.50 -19.19
C PRO A 4 -11.61 -9.35 -19.46
N LYS A 5 -12.14 -8.13 -19.65
CA LYS A 5 -11.34 -6.90 -19.84
C LYS A 5 -10.38 -6.60 -18.68
N ILE A 6 -10.67 -7.14 -17.50
CA ILE A 6 -9.83 -7.06 -16.31
C ILE A 6 -9.54 -8.49 -15.85
N SER A 7 -8.25 -8.85 -15.77
CA SER A 7 -7.80 -10.13 -15.23
C SER A 7 -8.09 -10.23 -13.73
N ALA A 8 -8.22 -11.45 -13.20
CA ALA A 8 -8.43 -11.66 -11.76
C ALA A 8 -7.32 -11.02 -10.90
N GLN A 9 -6.08 -11.01 -11.40
CA GLN A 9 -4.95 -10.35 -10.74
C GLN A 9 -5.11 -8.82 -10.73
N ALA A 10 -5.55 -8.23 -11.84
CA ALA A 10 -5.84 -6.80 -11.92
C ALA A 10 -7.01 -6.43 -10.99
N GLN A 11 -8.07 -7.23 -10.96
CA GLN A 11 -9.19 -7.03 -10.03
C GLN A 11 -8.70 -6.99 -8.57
N ARG A 12 -7.88 -7.96 -8.16
CA ARG A 12 -7.35 -8.02 -6.79
C ARG A 12 -6.45 -6.82 -6.46
N LYS A 13 -5.65 -6.36 -7.42
CA LYS A 13 -4.85 -5.12 -7.26
C LYS A 13 -5.75 -3.90 -7.07
N ILE A 14 -6.84 -3.78 -7.84
CA ILE A 14 -7.82 -2.69 -7.70
C ILE A 14 -8.50 -2.72 -6.33
N GLU A 15 -8.87 -3.90 -5.83
CA GLU A 15 -9.44 -4.06 -4.49
C GLU A 15 -8.45 -3.62 -3.40
N ILE A 16 -7.17 -3.99 -3.50
CA ILE A 16 -6.13 -3.54 -2.56
C ILE A 16 -5.94 -2.01 -2.63
N MET A 17 -5.95 -1.43 -3.83
CA MET A 17 -5.88 0.04 -4.00
C MET A 17 -7.06 0.74 -3.34
N LEU A 18 -8.28 0.19 -3.46
CA LEU A 18 -9.46 0.72 -2.80
C LEU A 18 -9.35 0.63 -1.27
N ILE A 19 -8.83 -0.46 -0.73
CA ILE A 19 -8.60 -0.60 0.71
C ILE A 19 -7.63 0.47 1.22
N LYS A 20 -6.52 0.70 0.50
CA LYS A 20 -5.49 1.69 0.84
C LYS A 20 -5.85 3.12 0.44
N TRP A 21 -7.02 3.34 -0.16
CA TRP A 21 -7.40 4.65 -0.68
C TRP A 21 -7.60 5.66 0.46
N ALA A 22 -6.87 6.78 0.38
CA ALA A 22 -6.98 7.90 1.31
C ALA A 22 -7.58 9.12 0.59
N GLY A 23 -8.47 9.86 1.28
CA GLY A 23 -9.09 11.07 0.75
C GLY A 23 -10.35 10.84 -0.09
N LYS A 24 -10.59 11.73 -1.07
CA LYS A 24 -11.84 11.77 -1.84
C LYS A 24 -11.88 10.62 -2.86
N LEU A 25 -12.75 9.63 -2.60
CA LEU A 25 -12.96 8.51 -3.51
C LEU A 25 -14.06 8.81 -4.55
N THR A 26 -13.67 8.99 -5.81
CA THR A 26 -14.56 9.10 -6.98
C THR A 26 -14.25 8.01 -8.00
N TRP A 27 -15.22 7.71 -8.87
CA TRP A 27 -15.03 6.73 -9.94
C TRP A 27 -13.97 7.20 -10.95
N ASP A 28 -13.95 8.48 -11.27
CA ASP A 28 -12.97 9.05 -12.21
C ASP A 28 -11.55 8.97 -11.65
N ALA A 29 -11.39 9.23 -10.35
CA ALA A 29 -10.09 9.07 -9.68
C ALA A 29 -9.64 7.61 -9.67
N LEU A 30 -10.55 6.66 -9.45
CA LEU A 30 -10.24 5.24 -9.53
C LEU A 30 -9.80 4.84 -10.95
N VAL A 31 -10.53 5.28 -11.98
CA VAL A 31 -10.19 5.01 -13.38
C VAL A 31 -8.80 5.56 -13.72
N ALA A 32 -8.52 6.82 -13.37
CA ALA A 32 -7.22 7.43 -13.61
C ALA A 32 -6.09 6.70 -12.88
N LYS A 33 -6.32 6.29 -11.62
CA LYS A 33 -5.33 5.54 -10.84
C LYS A 33 -5.07 4.15 -11.42
N VAL A 34 -6.11 3.47 -11.90
CA VAL A 34 -6.00 2.17 -12.57
C VAL A 34 -5.23 2.29 -13.88
N GLU A 35 -5.49 3.33 -14.67
CA GLU A 35 -4.73 3.59 -15.89
C GLU A 35 -3.25 3.89 -15.59
N LEU A 36 -2.96 4.68 -14.56
CA LEU A 36 -1.59 5.01 -14.15
C LEU A 36 -0.80 3.80 -13.61
N GLU A 37 -1.41 2.99 -12.74
CA GLU A 37 -0.70 1.93 -12.01
C GLU A 37 -0.71 0.57 -12.71
N LEU A 38 -1.76 0.31 -13.51
CA LEU A 38 -1.94 -0.96 -14.20
C LEU A 38 -1.76 -0.83 -15.71
N ALA A 39 -1.66 0.40 -16.26
CA ALA A 39 -1.63 0.67 -17.70
C ALA A 39 -2.86 0.10 -18.44
N ILE A 40 -3.98 -0.09 -17.73
CA ILE A 40 -5.22 -0.64 -18.30
C ILE A 40 -6.20 0.50 -18.53
N LYS A 41 -6.57 0.73 -19.79
CA LYS A 41 -7.67 1.61 -20.15
C LYS A 41 -8.99 0.99 -19.72
N THR A 42 -9.49 1.42 -18.57
CA THR A 42 -10.79 1.00 -18.04
C THR A 42 -11.75 2.17 -18.01
N THR A 43 -13.05 1.86 -17.98
CA THR A 43 -14.10 2.88 -17.80
C THR A 43 -14.83 2.61 -16.50
N ARG A 44 -15.54 3.63 -15.99
CA ARG A 44 -16.42 3.47 -14.83
C ARG A 44 -17.40 2.31 -15.02
N GLN A 45 -17.98 2.17 -16.21
CA GLN A 45 -18.91 1.09 -16.52
C GLN A 45 -18.23 -0.26 -16.37
N THR A 46 -17.03 -0.42 -16.92
CA THR A 46 -16.25 -1.66 -16.80
C THR A 46 -15.94 -1.99 -15.34
N LEU A 47 -15.44 -1.04 -14.55
CA LEU A 47 -15.14 -1.26 -13.13
C LEU A 47 -16.40 -1.57 -12.30
N TYR A 48 -17.54 -0.99 -12.65
CA TYR A 48 -18.81 -1.24 -11.98
C TYR A 48 -19.39 -2.63 -12.29
N THR A 49 -19.11 -3.19 -13.48
CA THR A 49 -19.52 -4.56 -13.87
C THR A 49 -18.90 -5.61 -12.95
N TYR A 50 -17.71 -5.38 -12.42
CA TYR A 50 -17.06 -6.29 -11.47
C TYR A 50 -17.63 -6.08 -10.06
N MET A 51 -18.42 -7.04 -9.59
CA MET A 51 -19.05 -6.97 -8.25
C MET A 51 -18.03 -6.80 -7.12
N GLY A 52 -16.85 -7.43 -7.20
CA GLY A 52 -15.80 -7.29 -6.19
C GLY A 52 -15.30 -5.85 -6.06
N ILE A 53 -15.05 -5.20 -7.20
CA ILE A 53 -14.63 -3.78 -7.28
C ILE A 53 -15.77 -2.87 -6.82
N SER A 54 -16.99 -3.08 -7.32
CA SER A 54 -18.16 -2.27 -6.97
C SER A 54 -18.47 -2.33 -5.46
N THR A 55 -18.43 -3.52 -4.88
CA THR A 55 -18.63 -3.74 -3.45
C THR A 55 -17.52 -3.09 -2.63
N SER A 56 -16.25 -3.31 -3.01
CA SER A 56 -15.10 -2.68 -2.34
C SER A 56 -15.15 -1.16 -2.41
N PHE A 57 -15.54 -0.60 -3.55
CA PHE A 57 -15.72 0.84 -3.74
C PHE A 57 -16.85 1.39 -2.86
N LYS A 58 -18.02 0.72 -2.83
CA LYS A 58 -19.14 1.12 -1.98
C LYS A 58 -18.77 1.04 -0.49
N ASN A 59 -18.13 -0.04 -0.07
CA ASN A 59 -17.67 -0.24 1.31
C ASN A 59 -16.68 0.83 1.71
N LYS A 60 -15.64 1.07 0.88
CA LYS A 60 -14.67 2.13 1.17
C LYS A 60 -15.33 3.50 1.17
N LYS A 61 -16.19 3.81 0.21
CA LYS A 61 -16.91 5.08 0.15
C LYS A 61 -17.85 5.28 1.35
N ALA A 62 -18.47 4.21 1.85
CA ALA A 62 -19.28 4.23 3.06
C ALA A 62 -18.41 4.44 4.31
N GLN A 63 -17.26 3.75 4.41
CA GLN A 63 -16.29 3.99 5.49
C GLN A 63 -15.83 5.45 5.49
N LEU A 64 -15.46 5.98 4.33
CA LEU A 64 -15.10 7.39 4.18
C LEU A 64 -16.28 8.28 4.59
N ARG A 65 -17.50 8.07 4.09
CA ARG A 65 -18.66 8.89 4.48
C ARG A 65 -19.03 8.82 5.97
N GLY A 66 -18.76 7.69 6.63
CA GLY A 66 -18.97 7.50 8.06
C GLY A 66 -17.88 8.13 8.94
N LEU A 67 -16.74 8.50 8.35
CA LEU A 67 -15.68 9.25 9.01
C LEU A 67 -16.03 10.74 8.90
N SER A 68 -16.18 11.43 10.04
CA SER A 68 -16.31 12.89 10.07
C SER A 68 -15.11 13.55 9.36
N PRO A 69 -15.26 14.72 8.70
CA PRO A 69 -14.14 15.45 8.07
C PRO A 69 -12.89 15.60 8.96
N SER A 70 -13.09 15.73 10.28
CA SER A 70 -12.04 15.77 11.31
C SER A 70 -11.17 14.49 11.35
N PHE A 71 -11.76 13.34 11.06
CA PHE A 71 -11.07 12.05 11.06
C PHE A 71 -10.13 11.90 9.86
N TYR A 72 -10.44 12.49 8.71
CA TYR A 72 -9.56 12.44 7.54
C TYR A 72 -8.26 13.21 7.77
N THR A 73 -8.36 14.42 8.34
CA THR A 73 -7.19 15.19 8.77
C THR A 73 -6.36 14.46 9.81
N ARG A 74 -7.01 13.68 10.69
CA ARG A 74 -6.34 12.88 11.71
C ARG A 74 -5.64 11.66 11.13
N ILE A 75 -6.28 10.96 10.19
CA ILE A 75 -5.70 9.82 9.46
C ILE A 75 -4.50 10.29 8.65
N THR A 76 -4.61 11.35 7.85
CA THR A 76 -3.47 11.89 7.09
C THR A 76 -2.29 12.28 7.98
N ALA A 77 -2.53 12.90 9.13
CA ALA A 77 -1.47 13.24 10.08
C ALA A 77 -0.87 11.99 10.78
N SER A 78 -1.68 10.97 11.01
CA SER A 78 -1.24 9.71 11.64
C SER A 78 -0.47 8.84 10.65
N ASP A 79 -0.88 8.81 9.39
CA ASP A 79 -0.22 8.10 8.30
C ASP A 79 1.17 8.68 8.04
N VAL A 80 1.30 10.02 8.00
CA VAL A 80 2.62 10.69 7.89
C VAL A 80 3.52 10.36 9.08
N LYS A 81 2.96 10.20 10.29
CA LYS A 81 3.75 9.78 11.46
C LYS A 81 4.15 8.30 11.38
N LEU A 82 3.28 7.43 10.89
CA LEU A 82 3.55 6.02 10.71
C LEU A 82 4.60 5.79 9.62
N ASP A 83 4.53 6.51 8.49
CA ASP A 83 5.55 6.46 7.45
C ASP A 83 6.92 6.89 7.97
N LYS A 84 6.98 7.97 8.77
CA LYS A 84 8.22 8.40 9.43
C LYS A 84 8.75 7.37 10.43
N GLN A 85 7.87 6.69 11.18
CA GLN A 85 8.27 5.60 12.07
C GLN A 85 8.80 4.40 11.30
N ILE A 86 8.18 4.05 10.17
CA ILE A 86 8.64 2.96 9.30
C ILE A 86 10.03 3.29 8.72
N GLU A 87 10.26 4.51 8.27
CA GLU A 87 11.59 4.93 7.79
C GLU A 87 12.63 4.90 8.91
N HIS A 88 12.29 5.40 10.10
CA HIS A 88 13.20 5.37 11.24
C HIS A 88 13.56 3.95 11.65
N LEU A 89 12.57 3.06 11.78
CA LEU A 89 12.77 1.65 12.12
C LEU A 89 13.60 0.91 11.06
N LYS A 90 13.39 1.21 9.77
CA LYS A 90 14.23 0.65 8.70
C LYS A 90 15.68 1.10 8.81
N ALA A 91 15.92 2.38 9.10
CA ALA A 91 17.28 2.89 9.30
C ALA A 91 17.95 2.25 10.51
N GLU A 92 17.21 2.07 11.61
CA GLU A 92 17.70 1.42 12.83
C GLU A 92 18.06 -0.05 12.60
N VAL A 93 17.24 -0.79 11.85
CA VAL A 93 17.55 -2.18 11.46
C VAL A 93 18.83 -2.25 10.63
N GLU A 94 19.06 -1.33 9.70
CA GLU A 94 20.27 -1.32 8.89
C GLU A 94 21.54 -0.98 9.70
N VAL A 95 21.44 -0.05 10.65
CA VAL A 95 22.53 0.24 11.58
C VAL A 95 22.83 -0.96 12.48
N LEU A 96 21.79 -1.58 13.05
CA LEU A 96 21.95 -2.76 13.91
C LEU A 96 22.57 -3.93 13.15
N LYS A 97 22.18 -4.17 11.89
CA LYS A 97 22.81 -5.20 11.04
C LYS A 97 24.30 -4.93 10.79
N LYS A 98 24.67 -3.68 10.51
CA LYS A 98 26.07 -3.29 10.32
C LYS A 98 26.90 -3.54 11.57
N ASN A 99 26.39 -3.10 12.73
CA ASN A 99 27.06 -3.30 14.01
C ASN A 99 27.22 -4.79 14.33
N ASN A 100 26.19 -5.60 14.07
CA ASN A 100 26.25 -7.05 14.29
C ASN A 100 27.31 -7.70 13.38
N ALA A 101 27.38 -7.29 12.10
CA ALA A 101 28.40 -7.77 11.16
C ALA A 101 29.82 -7.31 11.51
N GLU A 102 29.99 -6.16 12.17
CA GLU A 102 31.29 -5.70 12.67
C GLU A 102 31.71 -6.44 13.94
N GLN A 103 30.77 -6.65 14.87
CA GLN A 103 31.01 -7.44 16.08
C GLN A 103 31.35 -8.89 15.73
N LEU A 104 30.65 -9.49 14.77
CA LEU A 104 30.95 -10.84 14.28
C LEU A 104 32.37 -10.92 13.71
N ARG A 105 32.77 -9.95 12.88
CA ARG A 105 34.14 -9.88 12.33
C ARG A 105 35.21 -9.71 13.41
N MET A 106 34.91 -8.99 14.49
CA MET A 106 35.82 -8.84 15.62
C MET A 106 35.97 -10.15 16.39
N ILE A 107 34.88 -10.88 16.59
CA ILE A 107 34.89 -12.21 17.23
C ILE A 107 35.67 -13.22 16.37
N GLU A 108 35.44 -13.24 15.06
CA GLU A 108 36.17 -14.11 14.12
C GLU A 108 37.68 -13.82 14.14
N ARG A 109 38.08 -12.55 14.20
CA ARG A 109 39.48 -12.15 14.32
C ARG A 109 40.11 -12.64 15.63
N MET A 110 39.43 -12.44 16.76
CA MET A 110 39.92 -12.91 18.06
C MET A 110 40.04 -14.43 18.13
N HIS A 111 39.12 -15.16 17.47
CA HIS A 111 39.20 -16.61 17.38
C HIS A 111 40.39 -17.08 16.54
N PHE A 112 40.72 -16.37 15.45
CA PHE A 112 41.84 -16.69 14.57
C PHE A 112 43.21 -16.34 15.15
N GLU A 113 43.30 -15.36 16.06
CA GLU A 113 44.55 -14.97 16.72
C GLU A 113 44.95 -15.88 17.91
N CYS A 114 44.10 -16.84 18.29
CA CYS A 114 44.32 -17.78 19.40
C CYS A 114 44.73 -19.21 18.97
N GLU A 115 44.82 -19.50 17.66
CA GLU A 115 45.40 -20.74 17.09
C GLU A 115 46.85 -20.53 16.66
#